data_AF-A0A1G7QP97-F1
#
_entry.id   AF-A0A1G7QP97-F1
#
_cell.length_a   1.000
_cell.length_b   1.000
_cell.length_c   1.000
_cell.angle_alpha   90.00
_cell.angle_beta   90.00
_cell.angle_gamma   90.00
#
_symmetry.space_group_name_H-M   'P 1'
#
loop_
_entity.id
_entity.type
_entity.pdbx_description
1 polymer ?
#
loop_
_entity_poly.entity_id
_entity_poly.type
_entity_poly.pdbx_seq_one_letter_code
_entity_poly.pdbx_strand_id
1 'polypeptide(L)'
;MFKWDNLLSAICSGFIFAILAGGLMSYWVWLEMRVHTWVLCWLVFALFIVLSMLFKIKPITYFIGLISVVVLMIAKSPNIFFYNVRDMFFLDMKFGQIKIITLSIMLMMTVVMIYLWYRERKLNKF
;
A
#
# COMPACT_ATOMS: atom_id res chain seq x y z
N MET A 1 -9.13 10.36 21.40
CA MET A 1 -8.07 9.51 21.97
C MET A 1 -7.38 8.79 20.83
N PHE A 2 -6.09 9.08 20.58
CA PHE A 2 -5.33 8.54 19.45
C PHE A 2 -5.21 7.01 19.62
N LYS A 3 -5.92 6.24 18.78
CA LYS A 3 -5.84 4.79 18.81
C LYS A 3 -4.70 4.37 17.90
N TRP A 4 -3.56 3.98 18.48
CA TRP A 4 -2.39 3.49 17.76
C TRP A 4 -2.75 2.42 16.72
N ASP A 5 -3.69 1.54 17.04
CA ASP A 5 -4.22 0.52 16.12
C ASP A 5 -4.84 1.11 14.84
N ASN A 6 -5.53 2.25 14.96
CA ASN A 6 -6.15 2.93 13.82
C ASN A 6 -5.11 3.61 12.93
N LEU A 7 -4.12 4.25 13.55
CA LEU A 7 -2.99 4.83 12.82
C LEU A 7 -2.20 3.75 12.09
N LEU A 8 -1.92 2.62 12.74
CA LEU A 8 -1.20 1.50 12.14
C LEU A 8 -1.97 0.94 10.93
N SER A 9 -3.28 0.74 11.09
CA SER A 9 -4.18 0.31 10.01
C SER A 9 -4.16 1.29 8.83
N ALA A 10 -4.18 2.60 9.12
CA ALA A 10 -4.11 3.63 8.10
C ALA A 10 -2.77 3.70 7.38
N ILE A 11 -1.65 3.54 8.09
CA ILE A 11 -0.31 3.49 7.48
C ILE A 11 -0.22 2.28 6.54
N CYS A 12 -0.63 1.09 7.00
CA CYS A 12 -0.57 -0.12 6.18
C CYS A 12 -1.51 -0.03 4.96
N SER A 13 -2.78 0.36 5.16
CA SER A 13 -3.73 0.52 4.06
C SER A 13 -3.29 1.62 3.10
N GLY A 14 -2.88 2.78 3.60
CA GLY A 14 -2.41 3.89 2.79
C GLY A 14 -1.21 3.51 1.94
N PHE A 15 -0.25 2.75 2.49
CA PHE A 15 0.92 2.29 1.74
C PHE A 15 0.52 1.39 0.56
N ILE A 16 -0.38 0.43 0.81
CA ILE A 16 -0.89 -0.46 -0.25
C ILE A 16 -1.67 0.32 -1.31
N PHE A 17 -2.54 1.25 -0.91
CA PHE A 17 -3.31 2.07 -1.86
C PHE A 17 -2.44 3.07 -2.62
N ALA A 18 -1.34 3.56 -2.04
CA ALA A 18 -0.36 4.37 -2.74
C ALA A 18 0.34 3.56 -3.84
N ILE A 19 0.79 2.34 -3.53
CA ILE A 19 1.37 1.43 -4.52
C ILE A 19 0.34 1.09 -5.60
N LEU A 20 -0.90 0.83 -5.22
CA LEU A 20 -1.99 0.56 -6.16
C LEU A 20 -2.22 1.75 -7.11
N ALA A 21 -2.29 2.97 -6.57
CA ALA A 21 -2.52 4.18 -7.35
C ALA A 21 -1.38 4.45 -8.34
N GLY A 22 -0.13 4.34 -7.90
CA GLY A 22 1.01 4.53 -8.80
C GLY A 22 1.18 3.39 -9.80
N GLY A 23 0.81 2.17 -9.42
CA GLY A 23 0.64 1.04 -10.33
C GLY A 23 -0.33 1.41 -11.44
N LEU A 24 -1.59 1.68 -11.08
CA LEU A 24 -2.69 2.05 -12.01
C LEU A 24 -2.30 3.20 -12.94
N MET A 25 -1.69 4.27 -12.42
CA MET A 25 -1.25 5.38 -13.25
C MET A 25 -0.19 4.97 -14.28
N SER A 26 0.72 4.08 -13.90
CA SER A 26 1.71 3.51 -14.83
C SER A 26 1.09 2.56 -15.87
N TYR A 27 -0.11 2.03 -15.60
CA TYR A 27 -0.90 1.30 -16.60
C TYR A 27 -1.67 2.24 -17.53
N TRP A 28 -2.17 3.36 -17.01
CA TRP A 28 -3.16 4.20 -17.70
C TRP A 28 -2.56 5.34 -18.50
N VAL A 29 -1.53 6.00 -17.99
CA VAL A 29 -1.01 7.23 -18.60
C VAL A 29 0.26 6.94 -19.38
N TRP A 30 0.16 7.20 -20.70
CA TRP A 30 1.29 7.36 -21.62
C TRP A 30 2.43 8.14 -20.94
N LEU A 31 3.66 7.64 -21.13
CA LEU A 31 4.99 8.05 -20.63
C LEU A 31 5.24 9.47 -20.05
N GLU A 32 4.44 10.49 -20.36
CA GLU A 32 4.67 11.89 -20.02
C GLU A 32 4.32 12.26 -18.56
N MET A 33 3.31 11.64 -17.93
CA MET A 33 2.98 11.93 -16.53
C MET A 33 3.73 11.08 -15.50
N ARG A 34 4.68 10.23 -15.93
CA ARG A 34 5.44 9.35 -15.02
C ARG A 34 6.26 10.15 -13.99
N VAL A 35 6.57 11.41 -14.31
CA VAL A 35 7.27 12.35 -13.41
C VAL A 35 6.39 12.82 -12.26
N HIS A 36 5.06 12.68 -12.30
CA HIS A 36 4.14 13.10 -11.23
C HIS A 36 3.50 11.93 -10.47
N THR A 37 3.74 10.69 -10.90
CA THR A 37 3.17 9.50 -10.25
C THR A 37 3.55 9.38 -8.78
N TRP A 38 4.78 9.75 -8.40
CA TRP A 38 5.22 9.74 -7.01
C TRP A 38 4.39 10.72 -6.16
N VAL A 39 4.12 11.93 -6.67
CA VAL A 39 3.31 12.95 -5.96
C VAL A 39 1.94 12.39 -5.62
N LEU A 40 1.29 11.72 -6.57
CA LEU A 40 -0.02 11.13 -6.37
C LEU A 40 0.02 9.98 -5.34
N CYS A 41 1.07 9.14 -5.36
CA CYS A 41 1.25 8.08 -4.38
C CYS A 41 1.38 8.63 -2.96
N TRP A 42 2.23 9.64 -2.76
CA TRP A 42 2.41 10.28 -1.46
C TRP A 42 1.17 11.03 -1.00
N LEU A 43 0.41 11.64 -1.93
CA LEU A 43 -0.88 12.25 -1.64
C LEU A 43 -1.91 11.21 -1.16
N VAL A 44 -2.01 10.06 -1.84
CA VAL A 44 -2.89 8.96 -1.41
C VAL A 44 -2.48 8.44 -0.03
N PHE A 45 -1.17 8.27 0.21
CA PHE A 45 -0.66 7.85 1.51
C PHE A 45 -1.02 8.86 2.62
N ALA A 46 -0.78 10.14 2.39
CA ALA A 46 -1.10 11.21 3.33
C ALA A 46 -2.60 11.31 3.61
N LEU A 47 -3.45 11.14 2.58
CA LEU A 47 -4.90 11.12 2.74
C LEU A 47 -5.35 10.03 3.70
N PHE A 48 -4.79 8.82 3.62
CA PHE A 48 -5.13 7.74 4.56
C PHE A 48 -4.75 8.08 6.01
N ILE A 49 -3.61 8.74 6.23
CA ILE A 49 -3.20 9.20 7.56
C ILE A 49 -4.18 10.26 8.09
N VAL A 50 -4.54 11.25 7.29
CA VAL A 50 -5.51 12.29 7.67
C VAL A 50 -6.89 11.68 7.94
N LEU A 51 -7.35 10.79 7.06
CA LEU A 51 -8.61 10.07 7.23
C LEU A 51 -8.62 9.24 8.52
N SER A 52 -7.48 8.74 8.98
CA SER A 52 -7.38 8.00 10.26
C SER A 52 -7.62 8.88 11.49
N MET A 53 -7.44 10.20 11.38
CA MET A 53 -7.74 11.13 12.45
C MET A 53 -9.25 11.38 12.58
N LEU A 54 -9.98 11.24 11.47
CA LEU A 54 -11.42 11.51 11.39
C LEU A 54 -12.28 10.24 11.45
N PHE A 55 -11.77 9.13 10.91
CA PHE A 55 -12.50 7.88 10.69
C PHE A 55 -11.69 6.66 11.14
N LYS A 56 -12.42 5.59 11.49
CA LYS A 56 -11.80 4.28 11.77
C LYS A 56 -11.50 3.56 10.46
N ILE A 57 -10.22 3.34 10.17
CA ILE A 57 -9.77 2.55 9.01
C ILE A 57 -9.78 1.08 9.42
N LYS A 58 -10.74 0.33 8.87
CA LYS A 58 -10.88 -1.10 9.16
C LYS A 58 -9.73 -1.87 8.49
N PRO A 59 -9.13 -2.87 9.17
CA PRO A 59 -8.08 -3.70 8.58
C PRO A 59 -8.47 -4.41 7.28
N ILE A 60 -9.77 -4.65 7.07
CA ILE A 60 -10.27 -5.23 5.82
C ILE A 60 -9.93 -4.38 4.58
N THR A 61 -9.78 -3.06 4.74
CA THR A 61 -9.38 -2.15 3.65
C THR A 61 -8.00 -2.51 3.09
N TYR A 62 -7.05 -2.87 3.95
CA TYR A 62 -5.73 -3.33 3.55
C TYR A 62 -5.81 -4.60 2.69
N PHE A 63 -6.60 -5.59 3.12
CA PHE A 63 -6.71 -6.85 2.37
C PHE A 63 -7.35 -6.67 0.99
N ILE A 64 -8.33 -5.77 0.88
CA ILE A 64 -8.92 -5.41 -0.42
C ILE A 64 -7.83 -4.82 -1.33
N GLY A 65 -7.08 -3.82 -0.83
CA GLY A 65 -5.98 -3.21 -1.59
C GLY A 65 -4.89 -4.22 -1.96
N LEU A 66 -4.55 -5.15 -1.05
CA LEU A 66 -3.54 -6.19 -1.27
C LEU A 66 -3.95 -7.10 -2.43
N ILE A 67 -5.21 -7.55 -2.46
CA ILE A 67 -5.74 -8.37 -3.55
C ILE A 67 -5.65 -7.59 -4.87
N SER A 68 -6.04 -6.32 -4.89
CA SER A 68 -5.96 -5.48 -6.09
C SER A 68 -4.51 -5.32 -6.58
N VAL A 69 -3.55 -5.16 -5.68
CA VAL A 69 -2.12 -5.10 -6.02
C VAL A 69 -1.64 -6.43 -6.62
N VAL A 70 -1.99 -7.56 -6.01
CA VAL A 70 -1.63 -8.89 -6.53
C VAL A 70 -2.20 -9.12 -7.92
N VAL A 71 -3.46 -8.72 -8.16
CA VAL A 71 -4.10 -8.79 -9.48
C VAL A 71 -3.33 -7.95 -10.50
N LEU A 72 -2.95 -6.70 -10.15
CA LEU A 72 -2.15 -5.85 -11.04
C LEU A 72 -0.78 -6.47 -11.37
N MET A 73 -0.11 -7.06 -10.37
CA MET A 73 1.18 -7.72 -10.58
C MET A 73 1.10 -8.85 -11.60
N ILE A 74 -0.01 -9.60 -11.62
CA ILE A 74 -0.24 -10.71 -12.56
C ILE A 74 -0.62 -10.19 -13.95
N ALA A 75 -1.42 -9.11 -14.04
CA ALA A 75 -2.06 -8.68 -15.29
C ALA A 75 -1.12 -8.21 -16.43
N LYS A 76 0.06 -7.64 -16.15
CA LYS A 76 1.06 -7.27 -17.19
C LYS A 76 2.36 -8.04 -17.03
N SER A 77 3.03 -7.80 -15.90
CA SER A 77 4.35 -8.33 -15.60
C SER A 77 4.77 -7.87 -14.20
N PRO A 78 5.27 -8.77 -13.33
CA PRO A 78 5.78 -8.40 -12.02
C PRO A 78 6.91 -7.37 -12.09
N ASN A 79 7.72 -7.37 -13.16
CA ASN A 79 8.88 -6.49 -13.26
C ASN A 79 8.50 -5.01 -13.43
N ILE A 80 7.41 -4.73 -14.16
CA ILE A 80 6.90 -3.36 -14.34
C ILE A 80 6.41 -2.81 -13.00
N PHE A 81 5.75 -3.65 -12.20
CA PHE A 81 5.31 -3.28 -10.86
C PHE A 81 6.49 -2.89 -9.96
N PHE A 82 7.53 -3.73 -9.88
CA PHE A 82 8.71 -3.43 -9.05
C PHE A 82 9.50 -2.21 -9.55
N TYR A 83 9.48 -1.94 -10.86
CA TYR A 83 10.03 -0.71 -11.42
C TYR A 83 9.27 0.52 -10.90
N ASN A 84 7.94 0.48 -10.88
CA ASN A 84 7.16 1.60 -10.35
C ASN A 84 7.41 1.81 -8.86
N VAL A 85 7.50 0.75 -8.06
CA VAL A 85 7.83 0.87 -6.63
C VAL A 85 9.22 1.50 -6.44
N ARG A 86 10.20 1.11 -7.25
CA ARG A 86 11.53 1.75 -7.25
C ARG A 86 11.42 3.26 -7.44
N ASP A 87 10.73 3.67 -8.50
CA ASP A 87 10.61 5.07 -8.90
C ASP A 87 9.80 5.89 -7.87
N MET A 88 8.74 5.31 -7.27
CA MET A 88 7.93 5.99 -6.24
C MET A 88 8.72 6.40 -5.00
N PHE A 89 9.63 5.52 -4.56
CA PHE A 89 10.40 5.70 -3.34
C PHE A 89 11.81 6.23 -3.60
N PHE A 90 12.13 6.60 -4.85
CA PHE A 90 13.45 7.07 -5.27
C PHE A 90 14.58 6.13 -4.81
N LEU A 91 14.34 4.81 -4.88
CA LEU A 91 15.29 3.80 -4.42
C LEU A 91 16.35 3.55 -5.48
N ASP A 92 17.58 4.01 -5.25
CA ASP A 92 18.70 3.68 -6.14
C ASP A 92 19.32 2.31 -5.80
N MET A 93 18.58 1.24 -6.10
CA MET A 93 18.99 -0.14 -5.82
C MET A 93 18.80 -1.05 -7.03
N LYS A 94 19.49 -2.20 -7.03
CA LYS A 94 19.31 -3.22 -8.07
C LYS A 94 17.90 -3.82 -7.98
N PHE A 95 17.29 -4.12 -9.14
CA PHE A 95 15.94 -4.68 -9.23
C PHE A 95 15.69 -5.91 -8.33
N GLY A 96 16.66 -6.83 -8.25
CA GLY A 96 16.53 -8.01 -7.40
C GLY A 96 16.37 -7.67 -5.92
N GLN A 97 17.09 -6.65 -5.43
CA GLN A 97 16.99 -6.18 -4.04
C GLN A 97 15.64 -5.52 -3.78
N ILE A 98 15.15 -4.69 -4.70
CA ILE A 98 13.86 -4.00 -4.58
C ILE A 98 12.70 -5.00 -4.53
N LYS A 99 12.76 -6.04 -5.36
CA LYS A 99 11.77 -7.12 -5.35
C LYS A 99 11.68 -7.77 -3.97
N ILE A 100 12.83 -8.15 -3.40
CA ILE A 100 12.89 -8.79 -2.08
C ILE A 100 12.38 -7.83 -1.01
N ILE A 101 12.87 -6.59 -0.98
CA ILE A 101 12.48 -5.57 0.01
C ILE A 101 10.97 -5.31 -0.03
N THR A 102 10.40 -5.10 -1.23
CA THR A 102 8.97 -4.81 -1.39
C THR A 102 8.13 -5.99 -0.90
N LEU A 103 8.51 -7.22 -1.26
CA LEU A 103 7.82 -8.43 -0.80
C LEU A 103 7.95 -8.62 0.71
N SER A 104 9.12 -8.36 1.30
CA SER A 104 9.33 -8.42 2.74
C SER A 104 8.46 -7.40 3.49
N ILE A 105 8.37 -6.16 3.00
CA ILE A 105 7.51 -5.11 3.58
C ILE A 105 6.04 -5.54 3.50
N MET A 106 5.58 -5.99 2.33
CA MET A 106 4.19 -6.44 2.15
C MET A 106 3.87 -7.64 3.07
N LEU A 107 4.79 -8.59 3.23
CA LEU A 107 4.61 -9.73 4.13
C LEU A 107 4.50 -9.27 5.59
N MET A 108 5.40 -8.39 6.02
CA MET A 108 5.39 -7.84 7.38
C MET A 108 4.09 -7.07 7.66
N MET A 109 3.66 -6.19 6.74
CA MET A 109 2.38 -5.48 6.85
C MET A 109 1.20 -6.44 6.89
N THR A 110 1.23 -7.53 6.12
CA THR A 110 0.17 -8.54 6.12
C THR A 110 0.04 -9.22 7.48
N VAL A 111 1.16 -9.61 8.11
CA VAL A 111 1.17 -10.20 9.45
C VAL A 111 0.57 -9.21 10.47
N VAL A 112 0.98 -7.95 10.42
CA VAL A 112 0.47 -6.89 11.31
C VAL A 112 -1.04 -6.71 11.12
N MET A 113 -1.52 -6.66 9.88
CA MET A 113 -2.94 -6.44 9.59
C MET A 113 -3.81 -7.65 9.93
N ILE A 114 -3.30 -8.88 9.79
CA ILE A 114 -3.96 -10.10 10.29
C ILE A 114 -4.11 -10.02 11.80
N TYR A 115 -3.06 -9.64 12.52
CA TYR A 115 -3.10 -9.50 13.98
C TYR A 115 -4.13 -8.46 14.42
N LEU A 116 -4.13 -7.27 13.80
CA LEU A 116 -5.11 -6.22 14.10
C LEU A 116 -6.54 -6.67 13.80
N TRP A 117 -6.75 -7.37 12.69
CA TRP A 117 -8.07 -7.87 12.31
C TRP A 117 -8.59 -8.94 13.28
N TYR A 118 -7.72 -9.86 13.70
CA TYR A 118 -8.05 -10.87 14.70
C TYR A 118 -8.44 -10.21 16.04
N ARG A 119 -7.65 -9.23 16.50
CA ARG A 119 -7.92 -8.49 17.73
C ARG A 119 -9.24 -7.73 17.66
N GLU A 120 -9.54 -7.07 16.54
CA GLU A 120 -10.82 -6.38 16.33
C GLU A 120 -12.01 -7.36 16.38
N ARG A 121 -11.91 -8.52 15.72
CA ARG A 121 -12.97 -9.54 15.74
C ARG A 121 -13.19 -10.14 17.13
N LYS A 122 -12.11 -10.31 17.91
CA LYS A 122 -12.21 -10.79 19.30
C LYS A 122 -12.94 -9.79 20.19
N LEU A 123 -12.69 -8.49 20.01
CA LEU A 123 -13.33 -7.41 20.77
C LEU A 123 -14.81 -7.23 20.41
N ASN A 124 -15.21 -7.43 19.15
CA ASN A 124 -16.60 -7.29 18.71
C ASN A 124 -17.49 -8.52 19.03
N LYS A 125 -16.93 -9.59 19.61
CA LYS A 125 -17.67 -10.82 19.99
C LYS A 125 -18.15 -10.80 21.45
N PHE A 126 -17.85 -9.75 22.20
CA PHE A 126 -18.36 -9.46 23.54
C PHE A 126 -19.16 -8.17 23.50
#